data_AF-A0A9D9CWD7-F1
#
_entry.id   AF-A0A9D9CWD7-F1
#
_cell.length_a   1.000
_cell.length_b   1.000
_cell.length_c   1.000
_cell.angle_alpha   90.00
_cell.angle_beta   90.00
_cell.angle_gamma   90.00
#
_symmetry.space_group_name_H-M   'P 1'
#
loop_
_entity.id
_entity.type
_entity.pdbx_description
1 polymer ?
#
loop_
_entity_poly.entity_id
_entity_poly.type
_entity_poly.pdbx_seq_one_letter_code
_entity_poly.pdbx_strand_id
1 'polypeptide(L)'
;KRADGQKWLKFSEILTLTLGAGFLLSGIIFFFAYNWDGLHRFAKMGVVMGLLLATFVTVVKVPMRDWIRNITIFAMCILVGAFLAVYGQVYQTGADSYLLFLSWALCIVVWVAVADFYPLWIFFIGLVLLTYGLHPSVDFALTDYLVILTVFTAFFEFSPKFIPNKSVAPKWFMTLFVCILSILAVIEISIFIFERGDKYVGVLGLLVSIVVYAFSCIYSLLKKNLATYSIFCTGILVLVYELFIKIIDDFESMILITLPFMAGIYFLGKHIIDKKKVWESESLNKEFQDVTENHIDE
;
A
#
# COMPACT_ATOMS: atom_id res chain seq x y z
N LYS A 1 -22.55 37.62 -9.28
CA LYS A 1 -21.52 37.48 -8.22
C LYS A 1 -20.18 37.91 -8.82
N ARG A 2 -19.66 39.10 -8.47
CA ARG A 2 -18.32 39.53 -8.91
C ARG A 2 -17.27 38.63 -8.26
N ALA A 3 -16.24 38.25 -9.00
CA ALA A 3 -15.14 37.47 -8.46
C ALA A 3 -14.42 38.28 -7.37
N ASP A 4 -14.18 37.64 -6.23
CA ASP A 4 -13.65 38.25 -5.03
C ASP A 4 -12.15 38.55 -5.22
N GLY A 5 -11.78 39.83 -5.29
CA GLY A 5 -10.41 40.26 -5.65
C GLY A 5 -9.32 39.71 -4.72
N GLN A 6 -9.65 39.51 -3.44
CA GLN A 6 -8.74 38.89 -2.47
C GLN A 6 -8.46 37.42 -2.78
N LYS A 7 -9.44 36.68 -3.33
CA LYS A 7 -9.24 35.28 -3.72
C LYS A 7 -8.34 35.18 -4.96
N TRP A 8 -8.48 36.11 -5.90
CA TRP A 8 -7.60 36.20 -7.07
C TRP A 8 -6.16 36.55 -6.71
N LEU A 9 -5.95 37.49 -5.79
CA LEU A 9 -4.61 37.81 -5.27
C LEU A 9 -3.97 36.59 -4.61
N LYS A 10 -4.68 35.94 -3.68
CA LYS A 10 -4.19 34.73 -3.00
C LYS A 10 -3.91 33.58 -3.97
N PHE A 11 -4.76 33.39 -4.97
CA PHE A 11 -4.53 32.40 -6.04
C PHE A 11 -3.26 32.73 -6.82
N SER A 12 -3.09 33.99 -7.24
CA SER A 12 -1.91 34.43 -7.99
C SER A 12 -0.64 34.29 -7.16
N GLU A 13 -0.65 34.64 -5.88
CA GLU A 13 0.49 34.48 -4.96
C GLU A 13 0.91 33.02 -4.85
N ILE A 14 -0.04 32.12 -4.56
CA ILE A 14 0.23 30.69 -4.44
C ILE A 14 0.73 30.13 -5.78
N LEU A 15 0.11 30.50 -6.89
CA LEU A 15 0.49 30.07 -8.23
C LEU A 15 1.91 30.53 -8.59
N THR A 16 2.25 31.81 -8.39
CA THR A 16 3.57 32.33 -8.69
C THR A 16 4.64 31.73 -7.77
N LEU A 17 4.36 31.56 -6.48
CA LEU A 17 5.29 30.93 -5.53
C LEU A 17 5.54 29.46 -5.88
N THR A 18 4.49 28.70 -6.17
CA THR A 18 4.61 27.28 -6.53
C THR A 18 5.32 27.08 -7.85
N LEU A 19 5.01 27.88 -8.88
CA LEU A 19 5.72 27.84 -10.16
C LEU A 19 7.20 28.25 -10.01
N GLY A 20 7.47 29.33 -9.26
CA GLY A 20 8.83 29.81 -9.02
C GLY A 20 9.68 28.79 -8.28
N ALA A 21 9.15 28.20 -7.20
CA ALA A 21 9.81 27.13 -6.46
C ALA A 21 10.00 25.88 -7.34
N GLY A 22 8.99 25.51 -8.14
CA GLY A 22 9.06 24.39 -9.06
C GLY A 22 10.13 24.55 -10.15
N PHE A 23 10.21 25.71 -10.80
CA PHE A 23 11.25 26.00 -11.79
C PHE A 23 12.64 26.08 -11.17
N LEU A 24 12.78 26.63 -9.96
CA LEU A 24 14.05 26.64 -9.26
C LEU A 24 14.52 25.22 -8.91
N LEU A 25 13.63 24.38 -8.36
CA LEU A 25 13.92 22.98 -8.08
C LEU A 25 14.28 22.21 -9.35
N SER A 26 13.52 22.41 -10.44
CA SER A 26 13.82 21.80 -11.73
C SER A 26 15.16 22.27 -12.28
N GLY A 27 15.50 23.55 -12.16
CA GLY A 27 16.80 24.11 -12.55
C GLY A 27 17.95 23.49 -11.75
N ILE A 28 17.80 23.31 -10.44
CA ILE A 28 18.78 22.61 -9.60
C ILE A 28 18.96 21.16 -10.06
N ILE A 29 17.86 20.44 -10.29
CA ILE A 29 17.90 19.05 -10.77
C ILE A 29 18.61 18.97 -12.12
N PHE A 30 18.26 19.83 -13.09
CA PHE A 30 18.90 19.83 -14.41
C PHE A 30 20.36 20.26 -14.36
N PHE A 31 20.73 21.21 -13.49
CA PHE A 31 22.12 21.57 -13.28
C PHE A 31 22.95 20.37 -12.83
N PHE A 32 22.48 19.64 -11.82
CA PHE A 32 23.16 18.43 -11.37
C PHE A 32 23.13 17.31 -12.40
N ALA A 33 22.03 17.15 -13.14
CA ALA A 33 21.92 16.13 -14.19
C ALA A 33 22.89 16.40 -15.35
N TYR A 34 22.96 17.63 -15.85
CA TYR A 34 23.88 18.02 -16.92
C TYR A 34 25.34 17.89 -16.50
N ASN A 35 25.67 18.29 -15.27
CA ASN A 35 27.04 18.21 -14.75
C ASN A 35 27.37 16.84 -14.12
N TRP A 36 26.44 15.87 -14.14
CA TRP A 36 26.58 14.64 -13.36
C TRP A 36 27.84 13.86 -13.75
N ASP A 37 28.09 13.69 -15.04
CA ASP A 37 29.23 12.90 -15.51
C ASP A 37 30.58 13.55 -15.17
N GLY A 38 30.65 14.88 -15.17
CA GLY A 38 31.85 15.64 -14.80
C GLY A 38 32.08 15.80 -13.30
N LEU A 39 31.10 15.44 -12.46
CA LEU A 39 31.18 15.66 -11.02
C LEU A 39 32.07 14.61 -10.33
N HIS A 40 33.04 15.07 -9.53
CA HIS A 40 33.89 14.17 -8.77
C HIS A 40 33.06 13.30 -7.80
N ARG A 41 33.49 12.06 -7.56
CA ARG A 41 32.80 11.08 -6.70
C ARG A 41 32.38 11.62 -5.34
N PHE A 42 33.25 12.40 -4.69
CA PHE A 42 32.95 12.98 -3.38
C PHE A 42 31.88 14.07 -3.43
N ALA A 43 31.77 14.79 -4.54
CA ALA A 43 30.72 15.79 -4.70
C ALA A 43 29.36 15.13 -4.98
N LYS A 44 29.29 14.06 -5.79
CA LYS A 44 28.07 13.25 -5.97
C LYS A 44 27.55 12.74 -4.62
N MET A 45 28.43 12.11 -3.84
CA MET A 45 28.12 11.60 -2.51
C MET A 45 27.80 12.73 -1.52
N GLY A 46 28.57 13.81 -1.56
CA GLY A 46 28.47 14.94 -0.64
C GLY A 46 27.15 15.71 -0.79
N VAL A 47 26.60 15.83 -2.00
CA VAL A 47 25.28 16.45 -2.22
C VAL A 47 24.20 15.64 -1.53
N VAL A 48 24.13 14.33 -1.75
CA VAL A 48 23.09 13.49 -1.15
C VAL A 48 23.28 13.37 0.36
N MET A 49 24.52 13.18 0.83
CA MET A 49 24.84 13.14 2.26
C MET A 49 24.52 14.47 2.96
N GLY A 50 24.81 15.60 2.30
CA GLY A 50 24.48 16.93 2.81
C GLY A 50 22.97 17.14 2.97
N LEU A 51 22.17 16.70 2.00
CA LEU A 51 20.71 16.72 2.09
C LEU A 51 20.20 15.80 3.21
N LEU A 52 20.78 14.60 3.34
CA LEU A 52 20.42 13.66 4.39
C LEU A 52 20.75 14.21 5.78
N LEU A 53 21.92 14.80 5.97
CA LEU A 53 22.30 15.47 7.21
C LEU A 53 21.40 16.68 7.50
N ALA A 54 21.09 17.49 6.50
CA ALA A 54 20.21 18.65 6.65
C ALA A 54 18.80 18.24 7.08
N THR A 55 18.23 17.20 6.46
CA THR A 55 16.91 16.66 6.85
C THR A 55 16.93 16.04 8.24
N PHE A 56 17.96 15.26 8.58
CA PHE A 56 18.16 14.71 9.93
C PHE A 56 18.24 15.82 11.01
N VAL A 57 19.10 16.82 10.81
CA VAL A 57 19.24 17.96 11.74
C VAL A 57 17.92 18.71 11.87
N THR A 58 17.21 18.90 10.76
CA THR A 58 15.90 19.56 10.74
C THR A 58 14.88 18.80 11.59
N VAL A 59 14.76 17.49 11.43
CA VAL A 59 13.85 16.63 12.22
C VAL A 59 14.16 16.70 13.72
N VAL A 60 15.45 16.75 14.08
CA VAL A 60 15.89 16.69 15.48
C VAL A 60 15.82 18.06 16.18
N LYS A 61 16.13 19.15 15.48
CA LYS A 61 16.33 20.47 16.09
C LYS A 61 15.18 21.44 15.90
N VAL A 62 14.39 21.29 14.84
CA VAL A 62 13.33 22.24 14.52
C VAL A 62 12.01 21.73 15.11
N PRO A 63 11.35 22.48 16.00
CA PRO A 63 10.02 22.12 16.46
C PRO A 63 9.04 22.21 15.28
N MET A 64 8.37 21.10 14.99
CA MET A 64 7.47 20.96 13.85
C MET A 64 6.15 20.33 14.27
N ARG A 65 5.08 20.62 13.52
CA ARG A 65 3.83 19.85 13.61
C ARG A 65 4.11 18.40 13.21
N ASP A 66 3.44 17.44 13.86
CA ASP A 66 3.72 16.01 13.67
C ASP A 66 3.67 15.56 12.21
N TRP A 67 2.66 16.01 11.45
CA TRP A 67 2.53 15.65 10.04
C TRP A 67 3.68 16.19 9.18
N ILE A 68 4.21 17.38 9.50
CA ILE A 68 5.38 17.96 8.80
C ILE A 68 6.62 17.14 9.15
N ARG A 69 6.83 16.87 10.45
CA ARG A 69 7.95 16.02 10.93
C ARG A 69 7.94 14.66 10.22
N ASN A 70 6.79 14.02 10.10
CA ASN A 70 6.64 12.71 9.47
C ASN A 70 6.91 12.75 7.97
N ILE A 71 6.50 13.81 7.26
CA ILE A 71 6.87 14.03 5.85
C ILE A 71 8.38 14.24 5.72
N THR A 72 9.01 14.99 6.63
CA THR A 72 10.47 15.18 6.62
C THR A 72 11.23 13.88 6.91
N ILE A 73 10.75 13.05 7.85
CA ILE A 73 11.30 11.70 8.09
C ILE A 73 11.13 10.83 6.84
N PHE A 74 9.98 10.87 6.18
CA PHE A 74 9.78 10.11 4.94
C PHE A 74 10.76 10.57 3.84
N ALA A 75 10.94 11.88 3.65
CA ALA A 75 11.94 12.40 2.71
C ALA A 75 13.36 11.93 3.06
N MET A 76 13.71 11.92 4.34
CA MET A 76 14.99 11.39 4.82
C MET A 76 15.15 9.89 4.49
N CYS A 77 14.11 9.07 4.71
CA CYS A 77 14.12 7.65 4.34
C CYS A 77 14.30 7.43 2.83
N ILE A 78 13.76 8.32 1.98
CA ILE A 78 13.98 8.28 0.52
C ILE A 78 15.44 8.64 0.19
N LEU A 79 15.99 9.67 0.85
CA LEU A 79 17.38 10.10 0.65
C LEU A 79 18.39 9.01 1.04
N VAL A 80 18.08 8.14 2.00
CA VAL A 80 18.90 6.95 2.31
C VAL A 80 19.04 6.05 1.08
N GLY A 81 17.95 5.76 0.37
CA GLY A 81 18.00 4.96 -0.86
C GLY A 81 18.75 5.66 -1.99
N ALA A 82 18.52 6.97 -2.15
CA ALA A 82 19.28 7.77 -3.13
C ALA A 82 20.79 7.73 -2.84
N PHE A 83 21.18 7.80 -1.56
CA PHE A 83 22.58 7.70 -1.16
C PHE A 83 23.17 6.33 -1.50
N LEU A 84 22.46 5.23 -1.19
CA LEU A 84 22.88 3.88 -1.54
C LEU A 84 23.00 3.67 -3.05
N ALA A 85 22.07 4.21 -3.84
CA ALA A 85 22.11 4.14 -5.30
C ALA A 85 23.31 4.90 -5.88
N VAL A 86 23.57 6.13 -5.41
CA VAL A 86 24.74 6.91 -5.83
C VAL A 86 26.03 6.24 -5.40
N TYR A 87 26.08 5.64 -4.20
CA TYR A 87 27.21 4.85 -3.74
C TYR A 87 27.51 3.68 -4.68
N GLY A 88 26.48 2.88 -5.02
CA GLY A 88 26.61 1.77 -5.95
C GLY A 88 27.09 2.20 -7.34
N GLN A 89 26.60 3.34 -7.84
CA GLN A 89 27.04 3.92 -9.11
C GLN A 89 28.50 4.38 -9.07
N VAL A 90 28.89 5.12 -8.04
CA VAL A 90 30.22 5.73 -7.90
C VAL A 90 31.32 4.70 -7.72
N TYR A 91 31.07 3.68 -6.90
CA TYR A 91 32.06 2.64 -6.58
C TYR A 91 31.90 1.38 -7.43
N GLN A 92 30.91 1.36 -8.33
CA GLN A 92 30.61 0.21 -9.21
C GLN A 92 30.62 -1.10 -8.43
N THR A 93 29.95 -1.12 -7.27
CA THR A 93 30.14 -2.18 -6.26
C THR A 93 29.71 -3.57 -6.73
N GLY A 94 29.21 -3.72 -7.96
CA GLY A 94 28.68 -4.96 -8.51
C GLY A 94 27.57 -5.56 -7.64
N ALA A 95 27.10 -4.81 -6.64
CA ALA A 95 26.13 -5.27 -5.67
C ALA A 95 24.84 -5.51 -6.41
N ASP A 96 24.29 -6.70 -6.22
CA ASP A 96 22.99 -7.03 -6.78
C ASP A 96 21.92 -6.07 -6.23
N SER A 97 20.84 -5.91 -6.99
CA SER A 97 19.73 -5.06 -6.59
C SER A 97 19.17 -5.48 -5.22
N TYR A 98 19.21 -6.78 -4.91
CA TYR A 98 18.82 -7.34 -3.62
C TYR A 98 19.54 -6.67 -2.44
N LEU A 99 20.88 -6.64 -2.43
CA LEU A 99 21.66 -6.06 -1.35
C LEU A 99 21.39 -4.56 -1.19
N LEU A 100 21.13 -3.84 -2.28
CA LEU A 100 20.77 -2.41 -2.24
C LEU A 100 19.46 -2.21 -1.47
N PHE A 101 18.40 -2.93 -1.85
CA PHE A 101 17.09 -2.77 -1.20
C PHE A 101 17.09 -3.33 0.23
N LEU A 102 17.80 -4.44 0.49
CA LEU A 102 17.97 -4.94 1.86
C LEU A 102 18.66 -3.91 2.76
N SER A 103 19.78 -3.34 2.30
CA SER A 103 20.50 -2.32 3.05
C SER A 103 19.63 -1.10 3.30
N TRP A 104 18.84 -0.69 2.30
CA TRP A 104 17.89 0.40 2.44
C TRP A 104 16.83 0.09 3.51
N ALA A 105 16.23 -1.11 3.48
CA ALA A 105 15.24 -1.54 4.47
C ALA A 105 15.80 -1.45 5.89
N LEU A 106 16.99 -2.00 6.10
CA LEU A 106 17.66 -2.06 7.39
C LEU A 106 18.01 -0.65 7.90
N CYS A 107 18.45 0.25 7.03
CA CYS A 107 18.77 1.62 7.43
C CYS A 107 17.54 2.44 7.85
N ILE A 108 16.36 2.16 7.30
CA ILE A 108 15.15 2.98 7.56
C ILE A 108 14.21 2.38 8.60
N VAL A 109 14.33 1.11 8.98
CA VAL A 109 13.35 0.41 9.84
C VAL A 109 13.09 1.13 11.18
N VAL A 110 14.13 1.67 11.80
CA VAL A 110 14.00 2.42 13.07
C VAL A 110 13.20 3.71 12.85
N TRP A 111 13.45 4.41 11.74
CA TRP A 111 12.76 5.64 11.40
C TRP A 111 11.29 5.41 11.03
N VAL A 112 11.00 4.31 10.35
CA VAL A 112 9.64 3.86 10.04
C VAL A 112 8.85 3.61 11.32
N ALA A 113 9.46 2.95 12.31
CA ALA A 113 8.84 2.69 13.61
C ALA A 113 8.61 3.98 14.42
N VAL A 114 9.60 4.89 14.44
CA VAL A 114 9.53 6.15 15.21
C VAL A 114 8.54 7.16 14.62
N ALA A 115 8.43 7.25 13.30
CA ALA A 115 7.55 8.22 12.66
C ALA A 115 6.06 7.91 12.85
N ASP A 116 5.72 6.65 13.10
CA ASP A 116 4.34 6.14 13.19
C ASP A 116 3.44 6.67 12.06
N PHE A 117 4.00 6.70 10.84
CA PHE A 117 3.39 7.31 9.66
C PHE A 117 3.05 6.25 8.62
N TYR A 118 1.76 5.96 8.47
CA TYR A 118 1.29 4.85 7.64
C TYR A 118 1.70 4.89 6.16
N PRO A 119 1.79 6.06 5.49
CA PRO A 119 2.38 6.11 4.15
C PRO A 119 3.84 5.67 4.10
N LEU A 120 4.64 5.97 5.13
CA LEU A 120 6.01 5.48 5.26
C LEU A 120 6.06 3.97 5.53
N TRP A 121 5.08 3.42 6.27
CA TRP A 121 4.94 1.96 6.40
C TRP A 121 4.62 1.27 5.07
N ILE A 122 3.75 1.85 4.22
CA ILE A 122 3.48 1.32 2.87
C ILE A 122 4.77 1.29 2.05
N PHE A 123 5.52 2.39 2.08
CA PHE A 123 6.81 2.48 1.40
C PHE A 123 7.78 1.40 1.89
N PHE A 124 7.93 1.24 3.21
CA PHE A 124 8.78 0.23 3.82
C PHE A 124 8.37 -1.19 3.45
N ILE A 125 7.07 -1.50 3.48
CA ILE A 125 6.57 -2.83 3.10
C ILE A 125 6.81 -3.10 1.62
N GLY A 126 6.56 -2.13 0.74
CA GLY A 126 6.90 -2.25 -0.68
C GLY A 126 8.39 -2.53 -0.90
N LEU A 127 9.25 -1.90 -0.11
CA LEU A 127 10.69 -2.11 -0.13
C LEU A 127 11.08 -3.51 0.38
N VAL A 128 10.42 -4.03 1.42
CA VAL A 128 10.59 -5.41 1.90
C VAL A 128 10.15 -6.43 0.84
N LEU A 129 9.00 -6.23 0.20
CA LEU A 129 8.51 -7.10 -0.87
C LEU A 129 9.44 -7.08 -2.09
N LEU A 130 9.96 -5.91 -2.45
CA LEU A 130 10.93 -5.75 -3.53
C LEU A 130 12.25 -6.44 -3.19
N THR A 131 12.72 -6.30 -1.95
CA THR A 131 13.92 -6.99 -1.45
C THR A 131 13.72 -8.50 -1.57
N TYR A 132 12.59 -9.02 -1.11
CA TYR A 132 12.28 -10.45 -1.22
C TYR A 132 12.28 -10.94 -2.68
N GLY A 133 11.59 -10.22 -3.57
CA GLY A 133 11.49 -10.60 -4.99
C GLY A 133 12.78 -10.49 -5.80
N LEU A 134 13.77 -9.74 -5.31
CA LEU A 134 15.08 -9.63 -5.95
C LEU A 134 16.09 -10.65 -5.42
N HIS A 135 15.73 -11.44 -4.40
CA HIS A 135 16.63 -12.41 -3.79
C HIS A 135 17.07 -13.47 -4.83
N PRO A 136 18.38 -13.62 -5.13
CA PRO A 136 18.83 -14.44 -6.26
C PRO A 136 18.48 -15.93 -6.17
N SER A 137 18.27 -16.45 -4.97
CA SER A 137 17.97 -17.87 -4.71
C SER A 137 16.48 -18.18 -4.47
N VAL A 138 15.61 -17.18 -4.57
CA VAL A 138 14.17 -17.36 -4.34
C VAL A 138 13.48 -17.30 -5.69
N ASP A 139 12.80 -18.39 -6.06
CA ASP A 139 11.90 -18.37 -7.20
C ASP A 139 10.66 -17.53 -6.87
N PHE A 140 10.13 -16.82 -7.86
CA PHE A 140 8.93 -16.01 -7.66
C PHE A 140 7.74 -16.91 -7.30
N ALA A 141 7.31 -16.85 -6.04
CA ALA A 141 6.13 -17.56 -5.53
C ALA A 141 5.16 -16.57 -4.89
N LEU A 142 3.95 -16.47 -5.44
CA LEU A 142 2.89 -15.59 -4.92
C LEU A 142 2.55 -15.89 -3.46
N THR A 143 2.66 -17.16 -3.05
CA THR A 143 2.43 -17.61 -1.67
C THR A 143 3.27 -16.83 -0.67
N ASP A 144 4.54 -16.56 -0.99
CA ASP A 144 5.45 -15.89 -0.06
C ASP A 144 5.07 -14.41 0.13
N TYR A 145 4.69 -13.72 -0.95
CA TYR A 145 4.17 -12.36 -0.86
C TYR A 145 2.87 -12.31 -0.05
N LEU A 146 1.98 -13.28 -0.24
CA LEU A 146 0.74 -13.40 0.51
C LEU A 146 1.03 -13.59 2.01
N VAL A 147 1.98 -14.45 2.36
CA VAL A 147 2.39 -14.71 3.74
C VAL A 147 3.02 -13.46 4.36
N ILE A 148 3.96 -12.80 3.68
CA ILE A 148 4.60 -11.57 4.17
C ILE A 148 3.56 -10.49 4.46
N LEU A 149 2.63 -10.26 3.52
CA LEU A 149 1.55 -9.28 3.68
C LEU A 149 0.57 -9.67 4.79
N THR A 150 0.31 -10.96 4.99
CA THR A 150 -0.53 -11.45 6.09
C THR A 150 0.13 -11.18 7.44
N VAL A 151 1.45 -11.40 7.56
CA VAL A 151 2.22 -11.08 8.76
C VAL A 151 2.17 -9.58 9.08
N PHE A 152 2.36 -8.71 8.07
CA PHE A 152 2.22 -7.26 8.28
C PHE A 152 0.79 -6.88 8.70
N THR A 153 -0.23 -7.43 8.04
CA THR A 153 -1.63 -7.16 8.36
C THR A 153 -1.96 -7.57 9.80
N ALA A 154 -1.52 -8.75 10.23
CA ALA A 154 -1.64 -9.20 11.61
C ALA A 154 -0.90 -8.29 12.58
N PHE A 155 0.34 -7.89 12.25
CA PHE A 155 1.10 -6.94 13.06
C PHE A 155 0.33 -5.63 13.29
N PHE A 156 -0.29 -5.04 12.26
CA PHE A 156 -1.04 -3.79 12.45
C PHE A 156 -2.36 -3.95 13.19
N GLU A 157 -3.07 -5.08 13.04
CA GLU A 157 -4.29 -5.35 13.79
C GLU A 157 -4.00 -5.59 15.29
N PHE A 158 -2.89 -6.25 15.62
CA PHE A 158 -2.58 -6.64 17.00
C PHE A 158 -1.63 -5.70 17.73
N SER A 159 -0.75 -4.97 17.03
CA SER A 159 0.27 -4.14 17.67
C SER A 159 -0.25 -3.07 18.64
N PRO A 160 -1.43 -2.45 18.46
CA PRO A 160 -1.96 -1.51 19.46
C PRO A 160 -2.23 -2.16 20.83
N LYS A 161 -2.39 -3.49 20.90
CA LYS A 161 -2.58 -4.22 22.16
C LYS A 161 -1.26 -4.48 22.91
N PHE A 162 -0.14 -4.52 22.19
CA PHE A 162 1.15 -4.96 22.72
C PHE A 162 2.20 -3.85 22.79
N ILE A 163 2.05 -2.77 22.01
CA ILE A 163 3.02 -1.67 21.93
C ILE A 163 2.37 -0.42 22.53
N PRO A 164 2.81 0.02 23.72
CA PRO A 164 2.34 1.26 24.33
C PRO A 164 2.59 2.46 23.41
N ASN A 165 1.65 3.40 23.36
CA ASN A 165 1.73 4.65 22.59
C ASN A 165 1.80 4.52 21.05
N LYS A 166 1.67 3.31 20.49
CA LYS A 166 1.54 3.13 19.04
C LYS A 166 0.14 3.52 18.56
N SER A 167 0.03 4.28 17.48
CA SER A 167 -1.28 4.62 16.92
C SER A 167 -1.98 3.39 16.34
N VAL A 168 -3.32 3.44 16.36
CA VAL A 168 -4.17 2.41 15.76
C VAL A 168 -4.18 2.59 14.26
N ALA A 169 -4.00 1.49 13.53
CA ALA A 169 -3.99 1.49 12.08
C ALA A 169 -5.27 2.14 11.50
N PRO A 170 -5.14 3.19 10.66
CA PRO A 170 -6.28 3.83 10.03
C PRO A 170 -7.10 2.83 9.22
N LYS A 171 -8.43 3.04 9.19
CA LYS A 171 -9.34 2.18 8.41
C LYS A 171 -8.90 2.05 6.95
N TRP A 172 -8.48 3.14 6.30
CA TRP A 172 -8.05 3.11 4.89
C TRP A 172 -6.82 2.22 4.68
N PHE A 173 -5.89 2.22 5.64
CA PHE A 173 -4.66 1.43 5.58
C PHE A 173 -5.00 -0.06 5.68
N MET A 174 -5.75 -0.47 6.71
CA MET A 174 -6.17 -1.87 6.84
C MET A 174 -7.06 -2.33 5.68
N THR A 175 -7.93 -1.45 5.17
CA THR A 175 -8.72 -1.74 3.96
C THR A 175 -7.83 -2.07 2.78
N LEU A 176 -6.82 -1.24 2.50
CA LEU A 176 -5.88 -1.46 1.40
C LEU A 176 -5.20 -2.83 1.49
N PHE A 177 -4.66 -3.18 2.66
CA PHE A 177 -3.96 -4.46 2.86
C PHE A 177 -4.88 -5.67 2.69
N VAL A 178 -6.08 -5.65 3.28
CA VAL A 178 -7.04 -6.76 3.14
C VAL A 178 -7.54 -6.90 1.71
N CYS A 179 -7.72 -5.78 1.00
CA CYS A 179 -8.04 -5.78 -0.44
C CYS A 179 -6.92 -6.44 -1.26
N ILE A 180 -5.66 -6.05 -1.05
CA ILE A 180 -4.50 -6.64 -1.73
C ILE A 180 -4.39 -8.14 -1.44
N LEU A 181 -4.51 -8.54 -0.16
CA LEU A 181 -4.50 -9.95 0.24
C LEU A 181 -5.60 -10.76 -0.45
N SER A 182 -6.81 -10.20 -0.54
CA SER A 182 -7.94 -10.85 -1.21
C SER A 182 -7.68 -11.05 -2.70
N ILE A 183 -7.12 -10.02 -3.38
CA ILE A 183 -6.80 -10.09 -4.81
C ILE A 183 -5.69 -11.11 -5.06
N LEU A 184 -4.61 -11.09 -4.27
CA LEU A 184 -3.51 -12.04 -4.42
C LEU A 184 -3.96 -13.48 -4.16
N ALA A 185 -4.78 -13.71 -3.14
CA ALA A 185 -5.36 -15.03 -2.86
C ALA A 185 -6.23 -15.53 -4.02
N VAL A 186 -7.03 -14.65 -4.63
CA VAL A 186 -7.82 -15.00 -5.82
C VAL A 186 -6.90 -15.39 -6.98
N ILE A 187 -5.90 -14.56 -7.30
CA ILE A 187 -4.93 -14.85 -8.38
C ILE A 187 -4.23 -16.20 -8.16
N GLU A 188 -3.80 -16.49 -6.93
CA GLU A 188 -3.12 -17.75 -6.61
C GLU A 188 -4.06 -18.96 -6.75
N ILE A 189 -5.32 -18.85 -6.31
CA ILE A 189 -6.34 -19.88 -6.54
C ILE A 189 -6.62 -20.04 -8.04
N SER A 190 -6.71 -18.94 -8.80
CA SER A 190 -6.91 -18.94 -10.25
C SER A 190 -5.79 -19.68 -10.98
N ILE A 191 -4.52 -19.42 -10.61
CA ILE A 191 -3.38 -20.14 -11.16
C ILE A 191 -3.50 -21.64 -10.87
N PHE A 192 -3.84 -22.01 -9.63
CA PHE A 192 -4.05 -23.42 -9.28
C PHE A 192 -5.21 -24.07 -10.06
N ILE A 193 -6.27 -23.31 -10.37
CA ILE A 193 -7.38 -23.79 -11.20
C ILE A 193 -6.83 -24.17 -12.59
N PHE A 194 -6.08 -23.33 -13.29
CA PHE A 194 -5.68 -23.64 -14.68
C PHE A 194 -4.40 -24.48 -14.79
N GLU A 195 -3.42 -24.26 -13.91
CA GLU A 195 -2.12 -24.90 -13.95
C GLU A 195 -2.02 -25.94 -12.84
N ARG A 196 -2.46 -27.17 -13.14
CA ARG A 196 -2.39 -28.28 -12.19
C ARG A 196 -0.96 -28.84 -12.12
N GLY A 197 -0.15 -28.35 -11.18
CA GLY A 197 1.16 -28.91 -10.87
C GLY A 197 1.96 -28.08 -9.87
N ASP A 198 2.82 -28.74 -9.08
CA ASP A 198 3.62 -28.14 -8.00
C ASP A 198 4.64 -27.07 -8.45
N LYS A 199 4.71 -26.75 -9.75
CA LYS A 199 5.71 -25.83 -10.31
C LYS A 199 5.46 -24.36 -9.93
N TYR A 200 4.20 -23.96 -9.74
CA TYR A 200 3.83 -22.55 -9.48
C TYR A 200 3.02 -22.39 -8.20
N VAL A 201 2.07 -23.30 -7.93
CA VAL A 201 1.27 -23.30 -6.70
C VAL A 201 1.11 -24.75 -6.23
N GLY A 202 1.86 -25.11 -5.18
CA GLY A 202 1.66 -26.38 -4.49
C GLY A 202 0.37 -26.40 -3.65
N VAL A 203 -0.01 -27.57 -3.17
CA VAL A 203 -1.20 -27.74 -2.29
C VAL A 203 -1.16 -26.82 -1.07
N LEU A 204 0.03 -26.58 -0.51
CA LEU A 204 0.23 -25.67 0.61
C LEU A 204 -0.16 -24.22 0.26
N GLY A 205 0.23 -23.75 -0.94
CA GLY A 205 -0.09 -22.38 -1.41
C GLY A 205 -1.59 -22.18 -1.60
N LEU A 206 -2.27 -23.19 -2.18
CA LEU A 206 -3.74 -23.21 -2.25
C LEU A 206 -4.38 -23.08 -0.87
N LEU A 207 -3.96 -23.91 0.10
CA LEU A 207 -4.52 -23.88 1.46
C LEU A 207 -4.32 -22.52 2.12
N VAL A 208 -3.13 -21.95 1.99
CA VAL A 208 -2.80 -20.61 2.49
C VAL A 208 -3.70 -19.56 1.85
N SER A 209 -3.90 -19.61 0.53
CA SER A 209 -4.78 -18.70 -0.20
C SER A 209 -6.24 -18.80 0.24
N ILE A 210 -6.76 -20.02 0.40
CA ILE A 210 -8.14 -20.23 0.89
C ILE A 210 -8.31 -19.66 2.29
N VAL A 211 -7.34 -19.87 3.20
CA VAL A 211 -7.39 -19.35 4.57
C VAL A 211 -7.35 -17.82 4.58
N VAL A 212 -6.46 -17.20 3.80
CA VAL A 212 -6.36 -15.74 3.69
C VAL A 212 -7.64 -15.15 3.08
N TYR A 213 -8.22 -15.82 2.09
CA TYR A 213 -9.47 -15.39 1.48
C TYR A 213 -10.68 -15.54 2.41
N ALA A 214 -10.72 -16.59 3.22
CA ALA A 214 -11.72 -16.74 4.28
C ALA A 214 -11.56 -15.66 5.37
N PHE A 215 -10.31 -15.34 5.73
CA PHE A 215 -10.02 -14.24 6.66
C PHE A 215 -10.54 -12.90 6.13
N SER A 216 -10.38 -12.59 4.84
CA SER A 216 -10.89 -11.32 4.29
C SER A 216 -12.41 -11.22 4.35
N CYS A 217 -13.13 -12.32 4.15
CA CYS A 217 -14.57 -12.41 4.39
C CYS A 217 -14.92 -12.06 5.84
N ILE A 218 -14.32 -12.78 6.79
CA ILE A 218 -14.56 -12.58 8.23
C ILE A 218 -14.26 -11.14 8.63
N TYR A 219 -13.11 -10.60 8.19
CA TYR A 219 -12.72 -9.22 8.45
C TYR A 219 -13.75 -8.23 7.91
N SER A 220 -14.21 -8.41 6.67
CA SER A 220 -15.18 -7.51 6.03
C SER A 220 -16.52 -7.47 6.75
N LEU A 221 -16.98 -8.62 7.26
CA LEU A 221 -18.24 -8.75 8.01
C LEU A 221 -18.12 -8.16 9.42
N LEU A 222 -17.02 -8.44 10.13
CA LEU A 222 -16.80 -7.95 11.50
C LEU A 222 -16.60 -6.43 11.54
N LYS A 223 -15.82 -5.88 10.60
CA LYS A 223 -15.53 -4.44 10.54
C LYS A 223 -16.56 -3.66 9.72
N LYS A 224 -17.58 -4.33 9.17
CA LYS A 224 -18.61 -3.75 8.28
C LYS A 224 -18.00 -2.87 7.18
N ASN A 225 -16.93 -3.37 6.56
CA ASN A 225 -16.16 -2.60 5.59
C ASN A 225 -16.58 -2.96 4.17
N LEU A 226 -17.32 -2.04 3.54
CA LEU A 226 -17.91 -2.23 2.22
C LEU A 226 -16.86 -2.53 1.14
N ALA A 227 -15.72 -1.84 1.14
CA ALA A 227 -14.70 -2.04 0.11
C ALA A 227 -14.13 -3.45 0.14
N THR A 228 -13.76 -3.94 1.34
CA THR A 228 -13.26 -5.32 1.49
C THR A 228 -14.33 -6.37 1.16
N TYR A 229 -15.59 -6.09 1.51
CA TYR A 229 -16.71 -6.99 1.20
C TYR A 229 -16.97 -7.06 -0.31
N SER A 230 -16.93 -5.92 -1.01
CA SER A 230 -17.08 -5.88 -2.46
C SER A 230 -16.00 -6.69 -3.17
N ILE A 231 -14.73 -6.53 -2.79
CA ILE A 231 -13.63 -7.31 -3.40
C ILE A 231 -13.79 -8.80 -3.12
N PHE A 232 -14.16 -9.18 -1.90
CA PHE A 232 -14.46 -10.58 -1.57
C PHE A 232 -15.62 -11.14 -2.42
N CYS A 233 -16.71 -10.41 -2.57
CA CYS A 233 -17.82 -10.91 -3.38
C CYS A 233 -17.46 -10.97 -4.88
N THR A 234 -16.69 -10.01 -5.39
CA THR A 234 -16.18 -10.02 -6.76
C THR A 234 -15.23 -11.19 -6.99
N GLY A 235 -14.33 -11.49 -6.05
CA GLY A 235 -13.41 -12.61 -6.16
C GLY A 235 -14.14 -13.97 -6.18
N ILE A 236 -15.23 -14.14 -5.43
CA ILE A 236 -16.06 -15.36 -5.52
C ILE A 236 -16.63 -15.50 -6.92
N LEU A 237 -17.19 -14.42 -7.47
CA LEU A 237 -17.77 -14.44 -8.81
C LEU A 237 -16.73 -14.81 -9.87
N VAL A 238 -15.51 -14.27 -9.76
CA VAL A 238 -14.38 -14.60 -10.65
C VAL A 238 -14.00 -16.08 -10.54
N LEU A 239 -13.79 -16.60 -9.33
CA LEU A 239 -13.39 -18.00 -9.12
C LEU A 239 -14.46 -18.99 -9.61
N VAL A 240 -15.75 -18.67 -9.40
CA VAL A 240 -16.86 -19.47 -9.92
C VAL A 240 -16.83 -19.49 -11.45
N TYR A 241 -16.64 -18.33 -12.08
CA TYR A 241 -16.57 -18.21 -13.53
C TYR A 241 -15.40 -18.98 -14.13
N GLU A 242 -14.21 -18.87 -13.53
CA GLU A 242 -13.02 -19.61 -13.95
C GLU A 242 -13.21 -21.13 -13.82
N LEU A 243 -13.87 -21.59 -12.75
CA LEU A 243 -14.21 -22.99 -12.58
C LEU A 243 -15.15 -23.49 -13.69
N PHE A 244 -16.15 -22.69 -14.07
CA PHE A 244 -17.05 -23.01 -15.18
C PHE A 244 -16.30 -23.08 -16.53
N ILE A 245 -15.41 -22.12 -16.80
CA ILE A 245 -14.55 -22.13 -17.99
C ILE A 245 -13.77 -23.44 -18.05
N LYS A 246 -13.12 -23.82 -16.94
CA LYS A 246 -12.30 -25.03 -16.88
C LYS A 246 -13.11 -26.31 -17.07
N ILE A 247 -14.35 -26.38 -16.57
CA ILE A 247 -15.20 -27.57 -16.68
C ILE A 247 -15.72 -27.74 -18.11
N ILE A 248 -16.10 -26.64 -18.76
CA ILE A 248 -16.76 -26.69 -20.07
C ILE A 248 -15.76 -26.92 -21.20
N ASP A 249 -14.57 -26.31 -21.14
CA ASP A 249 -13.44 -26.51 -22.07
C ASP A 249 -13.81 -26.54 -23.57
N ASP A 250 -14.87 -25.84 -23.96
CA ASP A 250 -15.40 -25.74 -25.32
C ASP A 250 -15.72 -24.28 -25.68
N PHE A 251 -15.25 -23.83 -26.84
CA PHE A 251 -15.27 -22.42 -27.25
C PHE A 251 -16.69 -21.87 -27.45
N GLU A 252 -17.59 -22.64 -28.06
CA GLU A 252 -18.98 -22.20 -28.28
C GLU A 252 -19.74 -22.12 -26.95
N SER A 253 -19.52 -23.10 -26.08
CA SER A 253 -20.10 -23.15 -24.74
C SER A 253 -19.54 -22.07 -23.82
N MET A 254 -18.30 -21.61 -24.01
CA MET A 254 -17.72 -20.47 -23.27
C MET A 254 -18.49 -19.17 -23.52
N ILE A 255 -18.94 -18.91 -24.76
CA ILE A 255 -19.78 -17.74 -25.07
C ILE A 255 -21.08 -17.79 -24.26
N LEU A 256 -21.67 -18.97 -24.09
CA LEU A 256 -22.90 -19.15 -23.36
C LEU A 256 -22.75 -18.85 -21.84
N ILE A 257 -21.59 -19.11 -21.24
CA ILE A 257 -21.30 -18.81 -19.82
C ILE A 257 -21.07 -17.31 -19.59
N THR A 258 -20.69 -16.54 -20.61
CA THR A 258 -20.48 -15.08 -20.44
C THR A 258 -21.76 -14.33 -20.07
N LEU A 259 -22.91 -14.75 -20.59
CA LEU A 259 -24.22 -14.16 -20.30
C LEU A 259 -24.62 -14.27 -18.80
N PRO A 260 -24.63 -15.47 -18.17
CA PRO A 260 -24.89 -15.59 -16.75
C PRO A 260 -23.80 -14.93 -15.89
N PHE A 261 -22.55 -14.85 -16.36
CA PHE A 261 -21.50 -14.09 -15.66
C PHE A 261 -21.82 -12.59 -15.61
N MET A 262 -22.21 -11.99 -16.74
CA MET A 262 -22.65 -10.58 -16.78
C MET A 262 -23.86 -10.33 -15.88
N ALA A 263 -24.84 -11.25 -15.89
CA ALA A 263 -25.97 -11.18 -14.96
C ALA A 263 -25.49 -11.26 -13.50
N GLY A 264 -24.53 -12.13 -13.21
CA GLY A 264 -23.89 -12.26 -11.90
C GLY A 264 -23.26 -10.96 -11.41
N ILE A 265 -22.56 -10.22 -12.28
CA ILE A 265 -22.00 -8.89 -11.95
C ILE A 265 -23.11 -7.91 -11.55
N TYR A 266 -24.21 -7.88 -12.30
CA TYR A 266 -25.35 -7.00 -11.98
C TYR A 266 -25.99 -7.35 -10.63
N PHE A 267 -26.31 -8.63 -10.40
CA PHE A 267 -26.88 -9.09 -9.13
C PHE A 267 -25.94 -8.86 -7.95
N LEU A 268 -24.64 -9.04 -8.16
CA LEU A 268 -23.61 -8.74 -7.17
C LEU A 268 -23.62 -7.26 -6.79
N GLY A 269 -23.67 -6.36 -7.78
CA GLY A 269 -23.75 -4.92 -7.54
C GLY A 269 -24.99 -4.56 -6.71
N LYS A 270 -26.15 -5.14 -7.06
CA LYS A 270 -27.38 -4.95 -6.30
C LYS A 270 -27.25 -5.46 -4.85
N HIS A 271 -26.70 -6.66 -4.66
CA HIS A 271 -26.47 -7.25 -3.34
C HIS A 271 -25.55 -6.39 -2.46
N ILE A 272 -24.47 -5.84 -3.03
CA ILE A 272 -23.55 -4.94 -2.33
C ILE A 272 -24.27 -3.65 -1.91
N ILE A 273 -25.10 -3.07 -2.78
CA ILE A 273 -25.88 -1.86 -2.47
C ILE A 273 -26.89 -2.13 -1.34
N ASP A 274 -27.59 -3.26 -1.38
CA ASP A 274 -28.55 -3.61 -0.33
C ASP A 274 -27.83 -3.88 1.00
N LYS A 275 -26.68 -4.55 0.96
CA LYS A 275 -25.83 -4.76 2.15
C LYS A 275 -25.33 -3.44 2.75
N LYS A 276 -24.93 -2.48 1.91
CA LYS A 276 -24.53 -1.13 2.34
C LYS A 276 -25.65 -0.46 3.15
N LYS A 277 -26.89 -0.46 2.64
CA LYS A 277 -28.04 0.14 3.32
C LYS A 277 -28.29 -0.48 4.69
N VAL A 278 -28.18 -1.80 4.80
CA VAL A 278 -28.34 -2.54 6.08
C VAL A 278 -27.25 -2.14 7.07
N TRP A 279 -26.00 -2.02 6.64
CA TRP A 279 -24.92 -1.60 7.55
C TRP A 279 -25.04 -0.15 7.98
N GLU A 280 -25.49 0.75 7.10
CA GLU A 280 -25.76 2.15 7.43
C GLU A 280 -26.91 2.28 8.45
N SER A 281 -28.00 1.51 8.29
CA SER A 281 -29.11 1.53 9.26
C SER A 281 -28.71 0.96 10.63
N GLU A 282 -27.91 -0.11 10.66
CA GLU A 282 -27.38 -0.67 11.91
C GLU A 282 -26.43 0.29 12.64
N SER A 283 -25.62 1.08 11.92
CA SER A 283 -24.79 2.12 12.56
C SER A 283 -25.62 3.24 13.15
N LEU A 284 -26.64 3.72 12.42
CA LEU A 284 -27.53 4.77 12.89
C LEU A 284 -28.29 4.33 14.15
N ASN A 285 -28.85 3.12 14.15
CA ASN A 285 -29.59 2.60 15.30
C ASN A 285 -28.71 2.48 16.56
N LYS A 286 -27.43 2.12 16.42
CA LYS A 286 -26.49 2.11 17.55
C LYS A 286 -26.20 3.50 18.09
N GLU A 287 -25.95 4.48 17.22
CA GLU A 287 -25.75 5.87 17.66
C GLU A 287 -26.98 6.42 18.37
N PHE A 288 -28.19 6.12 17.88
CA PHE A 288 -29.42 6.51 18.57
C PHE A 288 -29.53 5.86 19.95
N GLN A 289 -29.26 4.56 20.07
CA GLN A 289 -29.30 3.85 21.36
C GLN A 289 -28.32 4.45 22.38
N ASP A 290 -27.06 4.66 21.98
CA ASP A 290 -26.03 5.25 22.85
C ASP A 290 -26.40 6.67 23.31
N VAL A 291 -27.04 7.47 22.45
CA VAL A 291 -27.52 8.82 22.83
C VAL A 291 -28.69 8.76 23.81
N THR A 292 -29.64 7.84 23.62
CA THR A 292 -30.74 7.66 24.58
C THR A 292 -30.28 7.12 25.93
N GLU A 293 -29.33 6.20 25.98
CA GLU A 293 -28.80 5.67 27.25
C GLU A 293 -28.03 6.76 28.02
N ASN A 294 -27.19 7.55 27.35
CA ASN A 294 -26.45 8.64 28.01
C ASN A 294 -27.35 9.80 28.50
N HIS A 295 -28.54 10.01 27.92
CA HIS A 295 -29.51 11.02 28.39
C HIS A 295 -30.44 10.52 29.50
N ILE A 296 -30.45 9.22 29.80
CA ILE A 296 -31.22 8.66 30.93
C ILE A 296 -30.36 8.64 32.22
N ASP A 297 -29.03 8.69 32.07
CA ASP A 297 -28.06 8.69 33.17
C ASP A 297 -27.58 10.10 33.61
N GLU A 298 -28.05 11.19 32.97
CA GLU A 298 -27.90 12.60 33.40
C GLU A 298 -29.17 13.16 34.06
#